data_AF-A0A3D2Q0R8-F1
#
_entry.id   AF-A0A3D2Q0R8-F1
#
_cell.length_a   1.000
_cell.length_b   1.000
_cell.length_c   1.000
_cell.angle_alpha   90.00
_cell.angle_beta   90.00
_cell.angle_gamma   90.00
#
_symmetry.space_group_name_H-M   'P 1'
#
loop_
_entity.id
_entity.type
_entity.pdbx_description
1 polymer ?
#
loop_
_entity_poly.entity_id
_entity_poly.type
_entity_poly.pdbx_seq_one_letter_code
_entity_poly.pdbx_strand_id
1 'polypeptide(L)'
;AIKANLRAGITLLACDDSLSEHSPWRFEAWNELQFPVSLGGGKGTNFIPVFDYIAKQDTPSDVLIYFTDAKGKFPEFEPDYPVLWLIKGKERVPWGSRIQLN
;
A
#
# COMPACT_ATOMS: atom_id res chain seq x y z
N ALA A 1 -19.88 5.99 -19.24
CA ALA A 1 -18.67 5.94 -18.39
C ALA A 1 -17.51 5.44 -19.24
N ILE A 2 -16.42 6.21 -19.34
CA ILE A 2 -15.19 5.74 -19.97
C ILE A 2 -14.52 4.79 -18.96
N LYS A 3 -14.43 3.50 -19.27
CA LYS A 3 -13.63 2.54 -18.51
C LYS A 3 -12.25 2.47 -19.15
N ALA A 4 -11.24 3.01 -18.48
CA ALA A 4 -9.86 2.70 -18.80
C ALA A 4 -9.54 1.31 -18.22
N ASN A 5 -9.15 0.36 -19.08
CA ASN A 5 -8.56 -0.90 -18.64
C ASN A 5 -7.04 -0.72 -18.62
N LEU A 6 -6.41 -0.81 -17.45
CA LEU A 6 -4.96 -0.77 -17.29
C LEU A 6 -4.43 -2.20 -17.20
N ARG A 7 -3.38 -2.52 -17.98
CA ARG A 7 -2.57 -3.72 -17.72
C ARG A 7 -1.58 -3.35 -16.62
N ALA A 8 -1.69 -3.97 -15.46
CA ALA A 8 -0.81 -3.74 -14.31
C ALA A 8 -0.39 -5.06 -13.68
N GLY A 9 0.87 -5.12 -13.27
CA GLY A 9 1.32 -6.08 -12.27
C GLY A 9 1.02 -5.51 -10.88
N ILE A 10 0.47 -6.34 -9.98
CA ILE A 10 0.10 -5.95 -8.62
C ILE A 10 0.96 -6.74 -7.65
N THR A 11 1.66 -6.02 -6.78
CA THR A 11 2.30 -6.61 -5.60
C THR A 11 1.50 -6.21 -4.37
N LEU A 12 0.89 -7.17 -3.69
CA LEU A 12 0.15 -6.97 -2.45
C LEU A 12 1.07 -7.23 -1.26
N LEU A 13 1.17 -6.26 -0.35
CA LEU A 13 1.94 -6.32 0.88
C LEU A 13 0.99 -6.20 2.07
N ALA A 14 1.21 -7.03 3.09
CA ALA A 14 0.53 -6.89 4.38
C ALA A 14 1.54 -6.38 5.41
N CYS A 15 1.21 -5.30 6.10
CA CYS A 15 2.10 -4.66 7.07
C CYS A 15 1.30 -4.10 8.24
N ASP A 16 1.68 -4.42 9.47
CA ASP A 16 1.26 -3.69 10.68
C ASP A 16 2.48 -2.92 11.21
N ASP A 17 3.15 -3.40 12.25
CA ASP A 17 4.45 -2.85 12.70
C ASP A 17 5.64 -3.32 11.83
N SER A 18 5.46 -4.46 11.15
CA SER A 18 6.42 -5.05 10.21
C SER A 18 5.69 -5.77 9.07
N LEU A 19 6.41 -6.05 7.97
CA LEU A 19 5.89 -6.84 6.86
C LEU A 19 5.54 -8.26 7.33
N SER A 20 4.38 -8.74 6.90
CA SER A 20 3.95 -10.11 7.14
C SER A 20 4.86 -11.09 6.39
N GLU A 21 5.25 -12.17 7.05
CA GLU A 21 5.99 -13.31 6.46
C GLU A 21 5.22 -13.97 5.31
N HIS A 22 3.90 -13.78 5.23
CA HIS A 22 3.08 -14.32 4.14
C HIS A 22 3.07 -13.43 2.89
N SER A 23 3.67 -12.23 2.94
CA SER A 23 3.75 -11.28 1.82
C SER A 23 5.19 -11.12 1.31
N PRO A 24 5.43 -10.75 0.04
CA PRO A 24 4.48 -10.25 -0.97
C PRO A 24 3.69 -11.35 -1.71
N TRP A 25 2.47 -11.01 -2.11
CA TRP A 25 1.75 -11.73 -3.19
C TRP A 25 1.85 -10.95 -4.49
N ARG A 26 2.14 -11.61 -5.60
CA ARG A 26 2.27 -10.98 -6.92
C ARG A 26 1.21 -11.50 -7.88
N PHE A 27 0.58 -10.58 -8.61
CA PHE A 27 -0.48 -10.86 -9.56
C PHE A 27 -0.17 -10.15 -10.87
N GLU A 28 -0.18 -10.87 -11.97
CA GLU A 28 -0.12 -10.31 -13.31
C GLU A 28 -1.50 -9.85 -13.78
N ALA A 29 -1.54 -9.07 -14.86
CA ALA A 29 -2.78 -8.45 -15.36
C ALA A 29 -3.91 -9.45 -15.70
N TRP A 30 -3.58 -10.74 -15.87
CA TRP A 30 -4.52 -11.82 -16.17
C TRP A 30 -4.80 -12.74 -14.97
N ASN A 31 -4.22 -12.47 -13.80
CA ASN A 31 -4.50 -13.23 -12.59
C ASN A 31 -5.74 -12.69 -11.88
N GLU A 32 -6.53 -13.60 -11.31
CA GLU A 32 -7.57 -13.23 -10.36
C GLU A 32 -6.90 -12.77 -9.05
N LEU A 33 -7.34 -11.63 -8.53
CA LEU A 33 -6.86 -11.13 -7.24
C LEU A 33 -7.46 -11.95 -6.10
N GLN A 34 -6.64 -12.77 -5.47
CA GLN A 34 -7.02 -13.49 -4.25
C GLN A 34 -6.38 -12.83 -3.03
N PHE A 35 -7.21 -12.25 -2.18
CA PHE A 35 -6.77 -11.66 -0.94
C PHE A 35 -6.68 -12.73 0.16
N PRO A 36 -5.62 -12.72 0.99
CA PRO A 36 -5.55 -13.61 2.15
C PRO A 36 -6.73 -13.36 3.10
N VAL A 37 -7.33 -14.43 3.59
CA VAL A 37 -8.62 -14.43 4.32
C VAL A 37 -8.56 -13.66 5.64
N SER A 38 -7.38 -13.54 6.25
CA SER A 38 -7.18 -12.70 7.42
C SER A 38 -5.79 -12.07 7.42
N LEU A 39 -5.76 -10.75 7.45
CA LEU A 39 -4.58 -9.99 7.85
C LEU A 39 -4.72 -9.74 9.37
N GLY A 40 -3.85 -10.37 10.17
CA GLY A 40 -3.79 -10.07 11.61
C GLY A 40 -3.32 -8.64 11.85
N GLY A 41 -3.72 -8.04 12.97
CA GLY A 41 -3.28 -6.71 13.38
C GLY A 41 -3.64 -6.38 14.83
N GLY A 42 -3.10 -5.29 15.37
CA GLY A 42 -3.67 -4.68 16.59
C GLY A 42 -2.71 -4.08 17.61
N LYS A 43 -1.41 -3.89 17.31
CA LYS A 43 -0.45 -3.32 18.27
C LYS A 43 0.15 -1.96 17.86
N GLY A 44 -0.28 -1.43 16.74
CA GLY A 44 0.18 -0.16 16.18
C GLY A 44 0.82 -0.39 14.81
N THR A 45 0.72 0.62 13.95
CA THR A 45 1.10 0.50 12.55
C THR A 45 2.36 1.32 12.27
N ASN A 46 3.28 0.72 11.53
CA ASN A 46 4.48 1.36 11.02
C ASN A 46 4.46 1.24 9.49
N PHE A 47 4.38 2.36 8.80
CA PHE A 47 4.32 2.35 7.34
C PHE A 47 5.71 2.19 6.71
N ILE A 48 6.78 2.55 7.43
CA ILE A 48 8.17 2.56 6.96
C ILE A 48 8.63 1.23 6.31
N PRO A 49 8.35 0.04 6.87
CA PRO A 49 8.85 -1.23 6.34
C PRO A 49 8.45 -1.52 4.88
N VAL A 50 7.30 -1.02 4.43
CA VAL A 50 6.87 -1.16 3.02
C VAL A 50 7.72 -0.27 2.11
N PHE A 51 8.04 0.95 2.51
CA PHE A 51 8.91 1.85 1.75
C PHE A 51 10.33 1.28 1.66
N ASP A 52 10.85 0.75 2.77
CA ASP A 52 12.15 0.06 2.79
C ASP A 52 12.18 -1.16 1.87
N TYR A 53 11.06 -1.88 1.76
CA TYR A 53 10.94 -3.00 0.83
C TYR A 53 10.95 -2.55 -0.62
N ILE A 54 10.18 -1.50 -0.97
CA ILE A 54 10.11 -0.96 -2.32
C ILE A 54 11.46 -0.40 -2.77
N ALA A 55 12.15 0.34 -1.90
CA ALA A 55 13.46 0.92 -2.19
C ALA A 55 14.55 -0.13 -2.49
N LYS A 56 14.34 -1.39 -2.10
CA LYS A 56 15.23 -2.52 -2.37
C LYS A 56 14.90 -3.29 -3.64
N GLN A 57 13.81 -2.96 -4.33
CA GLN A 57 13.45 -3.62 -5.60
C GLN A 57 14.24 -3.02 -6.75
N ASP A 58 14.65 -3.86 -7.71
CA ASP A 58 15.38 -3.41 -8.90
C ASP A 58 14.51 -2.55 -9.84
N THR A 59 13.19 -2.77 -9.81
CA THR A 59 12.22 -2.04 -10.63
C THR A 59 11.51 -0.99 -9.77
N PRO A 60 11.45 0.28 -10.21
CA PRO A 60 10.71 1.31 -9.50
C PRO A 60 9.22 1.00 -9.48
N SER A 61 8.52 1.41 -8.42
CA SER A 61 7.07 1.28 -8.35
C SER A 61 6.39 2.41 -9.11
N ASP A 62 5.41 2.10 -9.97
CA ASP A 62 4.62 3.12 -10.67
C ASP A 62 3.68 3.88 -9.71
N VAL A 63 3.16 3.19 -8.69
CA VAL A 63 2.28 3.76 -7.65
C VAL A 63 2.25 2.85 -6.43
N LEU A 64 2.21 3.44 -5.23
CA LEU A 64 1.91 2.75 -3.98
C LEU A 64 0.51 3.12 -3.50
N ILE A 65 -0.30 2.11 -3.17
CA ILE A 65 -1.68 2.29 -2.72
C ILE A 65 -1.84 1.67 -1.33
N TYR A 66 -2.16 2.49 -0.33
CA TYR A 66 -2.44 2.04 1.03
C TYR A 66 -3.92 2.07 1.37
N PHE A 67 -4.39 1.00 2.02
CA PHE A 67 -5.68 0.96 2.71
C PHE A 67 -5.41 1.02 4.21
N THR A 68 -5.76 2.12 4.86
CA THR A 68 -5.39 2.36 6.27
C THR A 68 -6.36 3.34 6.95
N ASP A 69 -6.31 3.45 8.27
CA ASP A 69 -6.90 4.56 9.02
C ASP A 69 -5.91 5.72 9.20
N ALA A 70 -4.68 5.60 8.67
CA ALA A 70 -3.57 6.56 8.75
C ALA A 70 -3.03 6.79 10.16
N LYS A 71 -3.25 5.86 11.10
CA LYS A 71 -2.67 5.92 12.45
C LYS A 71 -1.40 5.08 12.53
N GLY A 72 -0.25 5.73 12.42
CA GLY A 72 1.03 5.03 12.51
C GLY A 72 2.23 5.92 12.32
N LYS A 73 3.40 5.29 12.21
CA LYS A 73 4.67 5.96 11.88
C LYS A 73 4.81 6.06 10.37
N PHE A 74 4.96 7.28 9.87
CA PHE A 74 5.17 7.56 8.46
C PHE A 74 6.67 7.75 8.16
N PRO A 75 7.12 7.48 6.93
CA PRO A 75 8.40 7.98 6.46
C PRO A 75 8.46 9.51 6.54
N GLU A 76 9.62 10.04 6.88
CA GLU A 76 9.85 11.49 7.01
C GLU A 76 9.69 12.23 5.67
N PHE A 77 10.11 11.59 4.57
CA PHE A 77 10.11 12.18 3.23
C PHE A 77 9.20 11.40 2.28
N GLU A 78 8.59 12.12 1.35
CA GLU A 78 7.82 11.55 0.25
C GLU A 78 8.77 10.83 -0.73
N PRO A 79 8.44 9.61 -1.21
CA PRO A 79 9.24 8.92 -2.22
C PRO A 79 9.08 9.58 -3.60
N ASP A 80 9.89 9.14 -4.56
CA ASP A 80 9.89 9.62 -5.95
C ASP A 80 8.79 9.00 -6.84
N TYR A 81 7.89 8.21 -6.25
CA TYR A 81 6.72 7.63 -6.92
C TYR A 81 5.41 8.05 -6.24
N PRO A 82 4.28 8.11 -6.98
CA PRO A 82 2.99 8.48 -6.43
C PRO A 82 2.56 7.56 -5.28
N VAL A 83 2.07 8.16 -4.19
CA VAL A 83 1.47 7.42 -3.06
C VAL A 83 0.03 7.85 -2.86
N LEU A 84 -0.87 6.87 -2.91
CA LEU A 84 -2.30 7.03 -2.66
C LEU A 84 -2.66 6.42 -1.30
N TRP A 85 -3.19 7.25 -0.41
CA TRP A 85 -3.68 6.85 0.89
C TRP A 85 -5.21 6.78 0.85
N LEU A 86 -5.78 5.58 0.78
CA LEU A 86 -7.21 5.35 0.91
C LEU A 86 -7.55 5.24 2.40
N ILE A 87 -8.11 6.31 2.93
CA ILE A 87 -8.30 6.48 4.37
C ILE A 87 -9.78 6.35 4.73
N LYS A 88 -10.08 5.47 5.68
CA LYS A 88 -11.38 5.45 6.35
C LYS A 88 -11.37 6.48 7.48
N GLY A 89 -12.07 7.60 7.29
CA GLY A 89 -12.18 8.67 8.30
C GLY A 89 -11.45 9.95 7.93
N LYS A 90 -11.13 10.76 8.94
CA LYS A 90 -10.67 12.16 8.78
C LYS A 90 -9.18 12.37 9.05
N GLU A 91 -8.44 11.31 9.35
CA GLU A 91 -7.02 11.39 9.62
C GLU A 91 -6.27 11.96 8.41
N ARG A 92 -5.18 12.69 8.71
CA ARG A 92 -4.32 13.33 7.72
C ARG A 92 -3.05 12.51 7.52
N VAL A 93 -2.47 12.65 6.34
CA VAL A 93 -1.17 12.07 5.98
C VAL A 93 -0.17 13.20 5.73
N PRO A 94 1.13 12.99 5.98
CA PRO A 94 2.14 14.04 5.85
C PRO A 94 2.36 14.48 4.39
N TRP A 95 2.15 13.58 3.43
CA TRP A 95 2.40 13.79 2.00
C TRP A 95 1.63 12.74 1.17
N GLY A 96 1.72 12.82 -0.16
CA GLY A 96 0.95 11.99 -1.07
C GLY A 96 -0.53 12.39 -1.18
N SER A 97 -1.28 11.66 -1.99
CA SER A 97 -2.70 11.95 -2.22
C SER A 97 -3.58 11.17 -1.26
N ARG A 98 -4.39 11.88 -0.48
CA ARG A 98 -5.43 11.29 0.37
C ARG A 98 -6.75 11.15 -0.40
N ILE A 99 -7.28 9.93 -0.44
CA ILE A 99 -8.64 9.64 -0.91
C ILE A 99 -9.45 9.13 0.28
N GLN A 100 -10.56 9.80 0.58
CA GLN A 100 -11.45 9.34 1.65
C GLN A 100 -12.32 8.19 1.15
N LEU A 101 -12.31 7.09 1.90
CA LEU A 101 -13.28 6.01 1.76
C LEU A 101 -14.53 6.36 2.58
N ASN A 102 -15.68 6.47 1.89
CA ASN A 102 -16.99 6.75 2.47
C ASN A 102 -17.71 5.45 2.83
#